data_AF-A0A925WGX3-F1
#
_entry.id   AF-A0A925WGX3-F1
#
_cell.length_a   1.000
_cell.length_b   1.000
_cell.length_c   1.000
_cell.angle_alpha   90.00
_cell.angle_beta   90.00
_cell.angle_gamma   90.00
#
_symmetry.space_group_name_H-M   'P 1'
#
loop_
_entity.id
_entity.type
_entity.pdbx_description
1 polymer ?
#
loop_
_entity_poly.entity_id
_entity_poly.type
_entity_poly.pdbx_seq_one_letter_code
_entity_poly.pdbx_strand_id
1 'polypeptide(L)'
;QDFTKREWPGHFPSVITVNFTHCDVPEEFHYRRGQLVEFAAHGQDVDVPWLGGERKQVTGSSFAAPHVAGLLARLISKVSALSPLEAKAMLARLATVRE
;
A
#
# COMPACT_ATOMS: atom_id res chain seq x y z
N GLN A 1 -9.90 7.00 -7.22
CA GLN A 1 -10.98 6.77 -6.23
C GLN A 1 -10.82 7.75 -5.07
N ASP A 2 -11.89 7.96 -4.30
CA ASP A 2 -11.95 8.91 -3.20
C ASP A 2 -11.31 8.35 -1.92
N PHE A 3 -10.22 8.96 -1.47
CA PHE A 3 -9.49 8.60 -0.23
C PHE A 3 -10.23 8.97 1.06
N THR A 4 -11.35 9.70 0.96
CA THR A 4 -12.09 10.22 2.12
C THR A 4 -13.22 9.29 2.58
N LYS A 5 -13.54 8.26 1.78
CA LYS A 5 -14.58 7.29 2.12
C LYS A 5 -14.11 6.41 3.28
N ARG A 6 -14.96 6.29 4.31
CA ARG A 6 -14.70 5.39 5.45
C ARG A 6 -14.87 3.95 5.01
N GLU A 7 -13.82 3.14 5.18
CA GLU A 7 -13.83 1.72 4.88
C GLU A 7 -13.23 0.95 6.04
N TRP A 8 -13.76 -0.23 6.33
CA TRP A 8 -13.31 -1.07 7.44
C TRP A 8 -12.53 -2.27 6.90
N PRO A 9 -11.43 -2.68 7.56
CA PRO A 9 -10.88 -2.15 8.82
C PRO A 9 -10.05 -0.86 8.65
N GLY A 10 -9.95 -0.30 7.44
CA GLY A 10 -9.04 0.80 7.11
C GLY A 10 -9.25 2.14 7.84
N HIS A 11 -10.37 2.31 8.54
CA HIS A 11 -10.64 3.51 9.35
C HIS A 11 -10.11 3.41 10.79
N PHE A 12 -9.38 2.34 11.13
CA PHE A 12 -8.61 2.26 12.37
C PHE A 12 -7.18 2.79 12.15
N PRO A 13 -6.66 3.68 13.01
CA PRO A 13 -5.32 4.26 12.84
C PRO A 13 -4.19 3.23 13.00
N SER A 14 -4.48 2.09 13.62
CA SER A 14 -3.56 0.95 13.74
C SER A 14 -3.41 0.15 12.44
N VAL A 15 -4.27 0.36 11.45
CA VAL A 15 -4.22 -0.35 10.16
C VAL A 15 -3.37 0.45 9.18
N ILE A 16 -2.61 -0.26 8.36
CA ILE A 16 -1.95 0.31 7.18
C ILE A 16 -2.95 0.21 6.03
N THR A 17 -3.68 1.30 5.80
CA THR A 17 -4.73 1.34 4.78
C THR A 17 -4.16 1.82 3.46
N VAL A 18 -4.37 1.04 2.41
CA VAL A 18 -3.76 1.25 1.09
C VAL A 18 -4.86 1.39 0.05
N ASN A 19 -4.90 2.54 -0.61
CA ASN A 19 -5.66 2.74 -1.83
C ASN A 19 -4.81 2.32 -3.06
N PHE A 20 -5.40 2.34 -4.24
CA PHE A 20 -4.68 2.10 -5.47
C PHE A 20 -4.52 3.37 -6.32
N THR A 21 -3.47 3.38 -7.13
CA THR A 21 -3.21 4.33 -8.20
C THR A 21 -2.49 3.61 -9.34
N HIS A 22 -2.36 4.28 -10.47
CA HIS A 22 -1.28 3.98 -11.41
C HIS A 22 0.06 4.42 -10.81
N CYS A 23 1.09 3.62 -11.05
CA CYS A 23 2.49 3.88 -10.73
C CYS A 23 3.33 3.38 -11.90
N ASP A 24 4.44 4.05 -12.19
CA ASP A 24 5.34 3.66 -13.29
C ASP A 24 6.23 2.46 -12.91
N VAL A 25 6.55 2.32 -11.62
CA VAL A 25 7.37 1.23 -11.09
C VAL A 25 6.70 0.54 -9.89
N PRO A 26 6.88 -0.79 -9.69
CA PRO A 26 6.21 -1.53 -8.63
C PRO A 26 6.53 -1.10 -7.20
N GLU A 27 7.70 -0.49 -6.98
CA GLU A 27 8.15 0.03 -5.69
C GLU A 27 7.62 1.43 -5.38
N GLU A 28 6.98 2.10 -6.33
CA GLU A 28 6.42 3.42 -6.10
C GLU A 28 5.14 3.31 -5.26
N PHE A 29 5.13 4.08 -4.18
CA PHE A 29 3.98 4.23 -3.30
C PHE A 29 3.97 5.64 -2.70
N HIS A 30 2.78 6.09 -2.34
CA HIS A 30 2.52 7.43 -1.87
C HIS A 30 1.98 7.43 -0.45
N TYR A 31 2.23 8.52 0.25
CA TYR A 31 1.65 8.80 1.56
C TYR A 31 0.94 10.14 1.57
N ARG A 32 -0.27 10.17 2.15
CA ARG A 32 -1.10 11.36 2.31
C ARG A 32 -1.35 11.64 3.79
N ARG A 33 -0.93 12.83 4.25
CA ARG A 33 -1.06 13.26 5.64
C ARG A 33 -2.51 13.59 6.00
N GLY A 34 -2.90 13.30 7.23
CA GLY A 34 -4.18 13.72 7.81
C GLY A 34 -5.42 12.94 7.31
N GLN A 35 -5.22 11.83 6.60
CA GLN A 35 -6.27 10.89 6.21
C GLN A 35 -6.07 9.56 6.94
N LEU A 36 -7.10 8.72 7.02
CA LEU A 36 -6.95 7.34 7.53
C LEU A 36 -6.64 6.34 6.42
N VAL A 37 -7.02 6.67 5.17
CA VAL A 37 -6.50 6.00 3.97
C VAL A 37 -5.20 6.70 3.57
N GLU A 38 -4.13 6.34 4.28
CA GLU A 38 -2.87 7.09 4.25
C GLU A 38 -1.97 6.73 3.07
N PHE A 39 -2.07 5.51 2.53
CA PHE A 39 -1.15 5.03 1.51
C PHE A 39 -1.86 4.82 0.17
N ALA A 40 -1.11 4.95 -0.92
CA ALA A 40 -1.52 4.48 -2.25
C ALA A 40 -0.36 3.77 -2.94
N ALA A 41 -0.63 2.68 -3.63
CA ALA A 41 0.38 1.95 -4.40
C ALA A 41 -0.19 1.46 -5.74
N HIS A 42 0.65 0.84 -6.56
CA HIS A 42 0.27 0.29 -7.85
C HIS A 42 -0.88 -0.73 -7.69
N GLY A 43 -2.04 -0.40 -8.22
CA GLY A 43 -3.19 -1.29 -8.20
C GLY A 43 -4.14 -1.05 -9.37
N GLN A 44 -3.66 -0.35 -10.41
CA GLN A 44 -4.38 -0.14 -11.66
C GLN A 44 -3.73 -0.96 -12.76
N ASP A 45 -4.56 -1.75 -13.46
CA ASP A 45 -4.17 -2.59 -14.59
C ASP A 45 -2.98 -3.50 -14.25
N VAL A 46 -3.10 -4.16 -13.09
CA VAL A 46 -2.08 -5.08 -12.57
C VAL A 46 -2.23 -6.44 -13.24
N ASP A 47 -1.14 -6.95 -13.80
CA ASP A 47 -1.08 -8.28 -14.40
C ASP A 47 -0.75 -9.34 -13.34
N VAL A 48 -1.75 -10.12 -12.91
CA VAL A 48 -1.60 -11.10 -11.83
C VAL A 48 -1.74 -12.54 -12.32
N PRO A 49 -1.06 -13.50 -11.67
CA PRO A 49 -1.36 -14.93 -11.84
C PRO A 49 -2.83 -15.23 -11.50
N TRP A 50 -3.42 -16.17 -12.24
CA TRP A 50 -4.81 -16.56 -12.07
C TRP A 50 -4.98 -18.08 -12.06
N LEU A 51 -6.21 -18.53 -11.80
CA LEU A 51 -6.56 -19.96 -11.77
C LEU A 51 -6.26 -20.61 -13.12
N GLY A 52 -5.89 -21.90 -13.10
CA GLY A 52 -5.58 -22.65 -14.32
C GLY A 52 -4.24 -22.30 -14.97
N GLY A 53 -3.34 -21.58 -14.27
CA GLY A 53 -2.08 -21.11 -14.84
C GLY A 53 -2.23 -19.90 -15.76
N GLU A 54 -3.41 -19.28 -15.76
CA GLU A 54 -3.71 -18.10 -16.55
C GLU A 54 -3.12 -16.82 -15.91
N ARG A 55 -3.30 -15.70 -16.62
CA ARG A 55 -3.02 -14.36 -16.12
C ARG A 55 -4.25 -13.48 -16.31
N LYS A 56 -4.42 -12.48 -15.44
CA LYS A 56 -5.57 -11.59 -15.49
C LYS A 56 -5.13 -10.16 -15.18
N GLN A 57 -5.66 -9.23 -15.98
CA GLN A 57 -5.58 -7.80 -15.70
C GLN A 57 -6.65 -7.41 -14.68
N VAL A 58 -6.22 -6.81 -13.57
CA VAL A 58 -7.09 -6.46 -12.45
C VAL A 58 -6.77 -5.07 -11.90
N THR A 59 -7.81 -4.40 -11.41
CA THR A 59 -7.69 -3.07 -10.79
C THR A 59 -8.37 -3.11 -9.42
N GLY A 60 -7.68 -2.62 -8.38
CA GLY A 60 -8.25 -2.46 -7.05
C GLY A 60 -7.21 -2.35 -5.93
N SER A 61 -7.64 -1.82 -4.79
CA SER A 61 -6.81 -1.72 -3.57
C SER A 61 -6.37 -3.08 -3.04
N SER A 62 -7.13 -4.15 -3.31
CA SER A 62 -6.74 -5.53 -3.01
C SER A 62 -5.44 -5.96 -3.71
N PHE A 63 -5.09 -5.32 -4.83
CA PHE A 63 -3.85 -5.57 -5.55
C PHE A 63 -2.75 -4.56 -5.19
N ALA A 64 -3.10 -3.36 -4.70
CA ALA A 64 -2.13 -2.40 -4.17
C ALA A 64 -1.62 -2.73 -2.75
N ALA A 65 -2.50 -3.21 -1.86
CA ALA A 65 -2.16 -3.58 -0.49
C ALA A 65 -0.95 -4.54 -0.37
N PRO A 66 -0.83 -5.62 -1.17
CA PRO A 66 0.32 -6.52 -1.08
C PRO A 66 1.65 -5.86 -1.51
N HIS A 67 1.65 -4.84 -2.37
CA HIS A 67 2.88 -4.11 -2.70
C HIS A 67 3.45 -3.41 -1.45
N VAL A 68 2.60 -2.70 -0.72
CA VAL A 68 2.99 -2.01 0.53
C VAL A 68 3.41 -3.01 1.61
N ALA A 69 2.71 -4.15 1.72
CA ALA A 69 3.10 -5.22 2.64
C ALA A 69 4.48 -5.80 2.31
N GLY A 70 4.80 -6.00 1.02
CA GLY A 70 6.11 -6.45 0.56
C GLY A 70 7.22 -5.44 0.84
N LEU A 71 6.96 -4.16 0.65
CA LEU A 71 7.89 -3.07 0.99
C LEU A 71 8.15 -3.00 2.50
N LEU A 72 7.10 -3.16 3.32
CA LEU A 72 7.23 -3.25 4.77
C LEU A 72 8.06 -4.45 5.21
N ALA A 73 7.85 -5.62 4.59
CA ALA A 73 8.66 -6.80 4.85
C ALA A 73 10.13 -6.59 4.49
N ARG A 74 10.42 -5.94 3.35
CA ARG A 74 11.78 -5.53 2.97
C ARG A 74 12.40 -4.59 3.99
N LEU A 75 11.65 -3.60 4.49
CA LEU A 75 12.11 -2.67 5.51
C LEU A 75 12.51 -3.41 6.80
N ILE A 76 11.62 -4.25 7.33
CA ILE A 76 11.84 -5.00 8.57
C ILE A 76 12.99 -6.01 8.42
N SER A 77 13.23 -6.53 7.20
CA SER A 77 14.39 -7.41 6.93
C SER A 77 15.76 -6.73 7.11
N LYS A 78 15.80 -5.39 7.05
CA LYS A 78 17.03 -4.59 7.18
C LYS A 78 17.19 -3.99 8.57
N VAL A 79 16.10 -3.77 9.28
CA VAL A 79 16.10 -3.16 10.61
C VAL A 79 15.30 -4.09 11.54
N SER A 80 16.01 -4.97 12.24
CA SER A 80 15.41 -5.87 13.21
C SER A 80 14.87 -5.09 14.42
N ALA A 81 13.79 -5.59 15.03
CA ALA A 81 13.18 -5.08 16.27
C ALA A 81 12.41 -3.74 16.19
N LEU A 82 11.92 -3.35 15.01
CA LEU A 82 10.95 -2.25 14.90
C LEU A 82 9.60 -2.63 15.53
N SER A 83 9.05 -1.75 16.36
CA SER A 83 7.65 -1.85 16.75
C SER A 83 6.73 -1.57 15.55
N PRO A 84 5.46 -2.03 15.57
CA PRO A 84 4.52 -1.77 14.48
C PRO A 84 4.35 -0.28 14.15
N LEU A 85 4.37 0.60 15.17
CA LEU A 85 4.23 2.05 14.98
C LEU A 85 5.47 2.66 14.31
N GLU A 86 6.67 2.26 14.74
CA GLU A 86 7.92 2.70 14.12
C GLU A 86 8.00 2.23 12.67
N ALA A 87 7.60 0.98 12.41
CA ALA A 87 7.58 0.43 11.06
C ALA A 87 6.62 1.21 10.14
N LYS A 88 5.42 1.56 10.61
CA LYS A 88 4.47 2.42 9.87
C LYS A 88 5.04 3.83 9.63
N ALA A 89 5.67 4.43 10.63
CA ALA A 89 6.28 5.76 10.51
C ALA A 89 7.45 5.79 9.52
N MET A 90 8.32 4.77 9.56
CA MET A 90 9.40 4.61 8.58
C MET A 90 8.86 4.38 7.17
N LEU A 91 7.83 3.56 7.01
CA LEU A 91 7.17 3.33 5.73
C LEU A 91 6.61 4.64 5.15
N ALA A 92 5.94 5.46 5.96
CA ALA A 92 5.47 6.79 5.56
C ALA A 92 6.62 7.73 5.16
N ARG A 93 7.79 7.61 5.80
CA ARG A 93 8.97 8.45 5.49
C ARG A 93 9.66 8.09 4.18
N LEU A 94 9.52 6.84 3.74
CA LEU A 94 10.05 6.31 2.48
C LEU A 94 9.12 6.57 1.28
N ALA A 95 7.84 6.84 1.53
CA ALA A 95 6.86 7.10 0.49
C ALA A 95 7.07 8.44 -0.20
N THR A 96 6.65 8.55 -1.47
CA THR A 96 6.55 9.84 -2.16
C THR A 96 5.38 10.63 -1.58
N VAL A 97 5.63 11.84 -1.08
CA VAL A 97 4.58 12.69 -0.52
C VAL A 97 3.71 13.24 -1.66
N ARG A 98 2.40 13.01 -1.57
CA ARG A 98 1.41 13.74 -2.38
C ARG A 98 0.66 14.71 -1.46
N GLU A 99 0.55 15.97 -1.89
CA GLU A 99 -0.27 16.99 -1.22
C GLU A 99 -1.77 16.65 -1.26
#